data_AF-A0A7W6FM71-F1
#
_entry.id   AF-A0A7W6FM71-F1
#
_cell.length_a   1.000
_cell.length_b   1.000
_cell.length_c   1.000
_cell.angle_alpha   90.00
_cell.angle_beta   90.00
_cell.angle_gamma   90.00
#
_symmetry.space_group_name_H-M   'P 1'
#
loop_
_entity.id
_entity.type
_entity.pdbx_description
1 polymer ?
#
loop_
_entity_poly.entity_id
_entity_poly.type
_entity_poly.pdbx_seq_one_letter_code
_entity_poly.pdbx_strand_id
1 'polypeptide(L)'
;MARQPGASSREGHCRRLAKMIGSCLADVWFQVFPFPRLISVNRTVRGNRDKVDERQLAWVALGRQALLPILAEEWERAKFIDEKLFKLTAALSLAVAAVGVASKAVLDAIPAGPLKVSVTVVLLYAIVSLFAGTLMGFSGLRPKPRQGYGPDFALQIRHNNKYAAEKIAEALKDFEIKNIIRANEASAANMAIRNGVIAFALAMTFSLFLPPKPEPPVTPNIRFNVDMRTMLSSPCTCGIFSRLDKEGALLLACPPFTQIVQYLRECNDGPLGGRLQR
;
A
#
# COMPACT_ATOMS: atom_id res chain seq x y z
N MET A 1 -57.00 -3.18 41.45
CA MET A 1 -55.99 -2.44 40.68
C MET A 1 -54.93 -3.41 40.17
N ALA A 2 -55.05 -3.87 38.93
CA ALA A 2 -54.10 -4.80 38.32
C ALA A 2 -52.91 -4.01 37.74
N ARG A 3 -51.72 -4.21 38.32
CA ARG A 3 -50.46 -3.67 37.79
C ARG A 3 -50.12 -4.41 36.49
N GLN A 4 -50.11 -3.73 35.36
CA GLN A 4 -49.60 -4.28 34.11
C GLN A 4 -48.07 -4.46 34.20
N PRO A 5 -47.54 -5.68 34.11
CA PRO A 5 -46.11 -5.92 33.98
C PRO A 5 -45.79 -6.08 32.48
N GLY A 6 -45.16 -5.10 31.83
CA GLY A 6 -44.87 -5.32 30.40
C GLY A 6 -43.97 -4.35 29.65
N ALA A 7 -43.85 -3.08 30.06
CA ALA A 7 -43.14 -2.10 29.22
C ALA A 7 -41.60 -2.17 29.34
N SER A 8 -41.07 -2.43 30.53
CA SER A 8 -39.62 -2.33 30.79
C SER A 8 -38.76 -3.44 30.15
N SER A 9 -39.33 -4.61 29.86
CA SER A 9 -38.57 -5.75 29.31
C SER A 9 -38.31 -5.62 27.80
N ARG A 10 -39.20 -4.95 27.06
CA ARG A 10 -39.07 -4.78 25.59
C ARG A 10 -38.02 -3.73 25.21
N GLU A 11 -37.87 -2.67 26.00
CA GLU A 11 -36.85 -1.62 25.74
C GLU A 11 -35.41 -2.15 25.88
N GLY A 12 -35.17 -3.07 26.81
CA GLY A 12 -33.86 -3.70 26.99
C GLY A 12 -33.44 -4.59 25.81
N HIS A 13 -34.41 -5.21 25.13
CA HIS A 13 -34.14 -6.12 24.01
C HIS A 13 -33.80 -5.36 22.72
N CYS A 14 -34.53 -4.29 22.41
CA CYS A 14 -34.23 -3.42 21.25
C CYS A 14 -32.84 -2.76 21.36
N ARG A 15 -32.42 -2.31 22.55
CA ARG A 15 -31.07 -1.72 22.73
C ARG A 15 -29.95 -2.74 22.52
N ARG A 16 -30.14 -4.02 22.87
CA ARG A 16 -29.14 -5.08 22.63
C ARG A 16 -29.05 -5.43 21.14
N LEU A 17 -30.19 -5.57 20.46
CA LEU A 17 -30.25 -5.83 19.02
C LEU A 17 -29.60 -4.69 18.21
N ALA A 18 -29.90 -3.43 18.53
CA ALA A 18 -29.28 -2.30 17.86
C ALA A 18 -27.74 -2.26 18.06
N LYS A 19 -27.25 -2.58 19.27
CA LYS A 19 -25.80 -2.69 19.53
C LYS A 19 -25.14 -3.83 18.74
N MET A 20 -25.79 -4.98 18.65
CA MET A 20 -25.28 -6.14 17.93
C MET A 20 -25.23 -5.90 16.41
N ILE A 21 -26.28 -5.28 15.85
CA ILE A 21 -26.30 -4.89 14.43
C ILE A 21 -25.22 -3.84 14.14
N GLY A 22 -25.06 -2.85 15.03
CA GLY A 22 -24.02 -1.84 14.93
C GLY A 22 -22.60 -2.43 14.96
N SER A 23 -22.33 -3.40 15.85
CA SER A 23 -21.03 -4.07 15.88
C SER A 23 -20.75 -4.89 14.61
N CYS A 24 -21.75 -5.63 14.10
CA CYS A 24 -21.58 -6.40 12.87
C CYS A 24 -21.32 -5.50 11.65
N LEU A 25 -22.02 -4.38 11.52
CA LEU A 25 -21.78 -3.43 10.43
C LEU A 25 -20.40 -2.79 10.53
N ALA A 26 -19.96 -2.45 11.74
CA ALA A 26 -18.61 -1.94 11.96
C ALA A 26 -17.54 -2.99 11.57
N ASP A 27 -17.75 -4.26 11.93
CA ASP A 27 -16.83 -5.34 11.58
C ASP A 27 -16.74 -5.56 10.07
N VAL A 28 -17.88 -5.55 9.37
CA VAL A 28 -17.91 -5.62 7.90
C VAL A 28 -17.21 -4.40 7.31
N TRP A 29 -17.49 -3.20 7.83
CA TRP A 29 -16.83 -1.97 7.38
C TRP A 29 -15.31 -2.02 7.55
N PHE A 30 -14.82 -2.55 8.68
CA PHE A 30 -13.39 -2.72 8.92
C PHE A 30 -12.77 -3.83 8.07
N GLN A 31 -13.54 -4.84 7.66
CA GLN A 31 -13.09 -5.83 6.70
C GLN A 31 -12.95 -5.23 5.29
N VAL A 32 -13.87 -4.36 4.89
CA VAL A 32 -13.84 -3.68 3.58
C VAL A 32 -12.74 -2.60 3.56
N PHE A 33 -12.67 -1.77 4.61
CA PHE A 33 -11.70 -0.70 4.77
C PHE A 33 -10.78 -0.98 5.96
N PRO A 34 -9.60 -1.60 5.76
CA PRO A 34 -8.69 -1.93 6.86
C PRO A 34 -8.00 -0.70 7.49
N PHE A 35 -8.04 0.46 6.82
CA PHE A 35 -7.33 1.69 7.22
C PHE A 35 -7.67 2.20 8.62
N PRO A 36 -8.94 2.39 9.00
CA PRO A 36 -9.27 2.97 10.30
C PRO A 36 -8.87 2.04 11.45
N ARG A 37 -9.02 0.72 11.24
CA ARG A 37 -8.58 -0.31 12.20
C ARG A 37 -7.06 -0.25 12.39
N LEU A 38 -6.30 -0.18 11.29
CA LEU A 38 -4.84 -0.09 11.36
C LEU A 38 -4.39 1.15 12.15
N ILE A 39 -4.98 2.31 11.88
CA ILE A 39 -4.65 3.56 12.58
C ILE A 39 -4.95 3.44 14.07
N SER A 40 -6.11 2.87 14.41
CA SER A 40 -6.52 2.68 15.81
C SER A 40 -5.56 1.73 16.55
N VAL A 41 -5.30 0.54 15.99
CA VAL A 41 -4.40 -0.44 16.60
C VAL A 41 -2.98 0.10 16.72
N ASN A 42 -2.46 0.75 15.69
CA ASN A 42 -1.11 1.31 15.72
C ASN A 42 -0.99 2.49 16.70
N ARG A 43 -2.04 3.30 16.89
CA ARG A 43 -2.07 4.33 17.94
C ARG A 43 -2.02 3.71 19.34
N THR A 44 -2.80 2.67 19.59
CA THR A 44 -2.79 1.95 20.88
C THR A 44 -1.43 1.34 21.17
N VAL A 45 -0.83 0.66 20.19
CA VAL A 45 0.50 0.05 20.32
C VAL A 45 1.57 1.12 20.57
N ARG A 46 1.52 2.26 19.85
CA ARG A 46 2.42 3.39 20.08
C ARG A 46 2.23 4.04 21.46
N GLY A 47 1.00 4.19 21.92
CA GLY A 47 0.69 4.74 23.25
C GLY A 47 1.12 3.83 24.40
N ASN A 48 1.32 2.53 24.14
CA ASN A 48 1.87 1.60 25.11
C ASN A 48 3.41 1.58 25.13
N ARG A 49 4.09 2.27 24.20
CA ARG A 49 5.55 2.30 24.13
C ARG A 49 6.19 2.91 25.37
N ASP A 50 5.59 3.95 25.92
CA ASP A 50 6.16 4.65 27.08
C ASP A 50 5.79 3.99 28.42
N LYS A 51 4.91 2.99 28.40
CA LYS A 51 4.56 2.24 29.60
C LYS A 51 5.69 1.28 29.95
N VAL A 52 6.07 1.27 31.22
CA VAL A 52 6.98 0.27 31.78
C VAL A 52 6.18 -1.02 31.89
N ASP A 53 6.55 -2.00 31.07
CA ASP A 53 5.91 -3.31 31.08
C ASP A 53 6.60 -4.19 32.11
N GLU A 54 5.85 -4.94 32.92
CA GLU A 54 6.42 -5.88 33.91
C GLU A 54 7.35 -6.89 33.23
N ARG A 55 7.06 -7.22 31.97
CA ARG A 55 7.90 -8.07 31.12
C ARG A 55 9.29 -7.47 30.88
N GLN A 56 9.37 -6.15 30.70
CA GLN A 56 10.64 -5.47 30.49
C GLN A 56 11.52 -5.55 31.74
N LEU A 57 10.92 -5.43 32.93
CA LEU A 57 11.62 -5.62 34.20
C LEU A 57 12.14 -7.06 34.34
N ALA A 58 11.34 -8.05 33.92
CA ALA A 58 11.76 -9.45 33.90
C ALA A 58 12.94 -9.70 32.94
N TRP A 59 12.99 -9.02 31.78
CA TRP A 59 14.11 -9.14 30.84
C TRP A 59 15.43 -8.62 31.42
N VAL A 60 15.40 -7.53 32.18
CA VAL A 60 16.60 -7.01 32.84
C VAL A 60 17.19 -8.06 33.80
N ALA A 61 16.35 -8.89 34.43
CA ALA A 61 16.78 -9.94 35.35
C ALA A 61 17.45 -11.15 34.65
N LEU A 62 17.20 -11.39 33.35
CA LEU A 62 17.81 -12.49 32.58
C LEU A 62 19.32 -12.31 32.34
N GLY A 63 19.82 -11.08 32.43
CA GLY A 63 21.23 -10.77 32.23
C GLY A 63 21.68 -10.77 30.76
N ARG A 64 22.85 -10.15 30.50
CA ARG A 64 23.35 -9.87 29.15
C ARG A 64 23.51 -11.11 28.26
N GLN A 65 24.04 -12.20 28.82
CA GLN A 65 24.37 -13.41 28.04
C GLN A 65 23.12 -14.08 27.46
N ALA A 66 22.00 -14.02 28.17
CA ALA A 66 20.72 -14.55 27.68
C ALA A 66 20.01 -13.58 26.72
N LEU A 67 20.16 -12.26 26.91
CA LEU A 67 19.48 -11.26 26.08
C LEU A 67 20.08 -11.09 24.67
N LEU A 68 21.40 -11.25 24.52
CA LEU A 68 22.07 -11.12 23.22
C LEU A 68 21.58 -12.11 22.15
N PRO A 69 21.45 -13.43 22.42
CA PRO A 69 20.91 -14.36 21.43
C PRO A 69 19.45 -14.07 21.09
N ILE A 70 18.62 -13.66 22.08
CA ILE A 70 17.23 -13.26 21.84
C ILE A 70 17.16 -12.04 20.92
N LEU A 71 18.03 -11.05 21.14
CA LEU A 71 18.12 -9.86 20.29
C LEU A 71 18.54 -10.22 18.85
N ALA A 72 19.46 -11.17 18.69
CA ALA A 72 19.87 -11.66 17.37
C ALA A 72 18.74 -12.42 16.66
N GLU A 73 17.96 -13.23 17.39
CA GLU A 73 16.80 -13.95 16.85
C GLU A 73 15.70 -12.99 16.37
N GLU A 74 15.34 -11.98 17.18
CA GLU A 74 14.36 -10.96 16.79
C GLU A 74 14.83 -10.12 15.60
N TRP A 75 16.14 -9.94 15.45
CA TRP A 75 16.73 -9.27 14.28
C TRP A 75 16.58 -10.10 13.00
N GLU A 76 16.91 -11.40 13.04
CA GLU A 76 16.70 -12.29 11.89
C GLU A 76 15.22 -12.40 11.53
N ARG A 77 14.34 -12.45 12.53
CA ARG A 77 12.88 -12.42 12.32
C ARG A 77 12.44 -11.15 11.60
N ALA A 78 12.93 -9.97 12.00
CA ALA A 78 12.61 -8.72 11.34
C ALA A 78 13.09 -8.69 9.89
N LYS A 79 14.31 -9.16 9.63
CA LYS A 79 14.89 -9.26 8.28
C LYS A 79 14.08 -10.18 7.38
N PHE A 80 13.66 -11.33 7.89
CA PHE A 80 12.81 -12.27 7.17
C PHE A 80 11.45 -11.68 6.78
N ILE A 81 10.84 -10.90 7.68
CA ILE A 81 9.59 -10.17 7.41
C ILE A 81 9.80 -9.12 6.31
N ASP A 82 10.89 -8.34 6.39
CA ASP A 82 11.23 -7.32 5.40
C ASP A 82 11.43 -7.94 3.99
N GLU A 83 12.14 -9.06 3.89
CA GLU A 83 12.39 -9.74 2.61
C GLU A 83 11.09 -10.27 1.97
N LYS A 84 10.19 -10.85 2.79
CA LYS A 84 8.87 -11.30 2.32
C LYS A 84 8.01 -10.13 1.86
N LEU A 85 7.99 -9.04 2.62
CA LEU A 85 7.28 -7.81 2.26
C LEU A 85 7.78 -7.23 0.94
N PHE A 86 9.10 -7.25 0.71
CA PHE A 86 9.70 -6.75 -0.53
C PHE A 86 9.24 -7.56 -1.75
N LYS A 87 9.37 -8.89 -1.69
CA LYS A 87 8.94 -9.78 -2.79
C LYS A 87 7.45 -9.63 -3.10
N LEU A 88 6.62 -9.56 -2.05
CA LEU A 88 5.18 -9.38 -2.17
C LEU A 88 4.86 -8.02 -2.81
N THR A 89 5.43 -6.92 -2.32
CA THR A 89 5.19 -5.56 -2.84
C THR A 89 5.63 -5.41 -4.30
N ALA A 90 6.75 -6.03 -4.69
CA ALA A 90 7.21 -6.04 -6.07
C ALA A 90 6.22 -6.77 -7.00
N ALA A 91 5.80 -7.98 -6.63
CA ALA A 91 4.81 -8.75 -7.38
C ALA A 91 3.47 -8.00 -7.52
N LEU A 92 3.06 -7.31 -6.45
CA LEU A 92 1.84 -6.53 -6.44
C LEU A 92 1.90 -5.29 -7.32
N SER A 93 3.05 -4.61 -7.37
CA SER A 93 3.22 -3.45 -8.23
C SER A 93 3.02 -3.84 -9.71
N LEU A 94 3.52 -5.01 -10.11
CA LEU A 94 3.29 -5.56 -11.45
C LEU A 94 1.81 -5.91 -11.68
N ALA A 95 1.16 -6.55 -10.69
CA ALA A 95 -0.25 -6.90 -10.78
C ALA A 95 -1.15 -5.65 -10.91
N VAL A 96 -0.88 -4.59 -10.15
CA VAL A 96 -1.62 -3.31 -10.23
C VAL A 96 -1.43 -2.64 -11.59
N ALA A 97 -0.23 -2.69 -12.17
CA ALA A 97 0.00 -2.18 -13.52
C ALA A 97 -0.80 -2.96 -14.57
N ALA A 98 -0.80 -4.29 -14.50
CA ALA A 98 -1.57 -5.14 -15.40
C ALA A 98 -3.09 -4.89 -15.28
N VAL A 99 -3.59 -4.77 -14.04
CA VAL A 99 -4.98 -4.39 -13.75
C VAL A 99 -5.31 -3.03 -14.34
N GLY A 100 -4.42 -2.04 -14.23
CA GLY A 100 -4.60 -0.71 -14.81
C GLY A 100 -4.79 -0.77 -16.34
N VAL A 101 -3.95 -1.51 -17.04
CA VAL A 101 -4.06 -1.68 -18.51
C VAL A 101 -5.35 -2.41 -18.89
N ALA A 102 -5.67 -3.51 -18.21
CA ALA A 102 -6.87 -4.30 -18.48
C ALA A 102 -8.17 -3.53 -18.19
N SER A 103 -8.17 -2.68 -17.15
CA SER A 103 -9.33 -1.90 -16.73
C SER A 103 -9.83 -0.95 -17.82
N LYS A 104 -8.92 -0.34 -18.59
CA LYS A 104 -9.27 0.56 -19.68
C LYS A 104 -10.01 -0.16 -20.81
N ALA A 105 -9.48 -1.29 -21.27
CA ALA A 105 -10.08 -2.08 -22.34
C ALA A 105 -11.52 -2.49 -22.00
N VAL A 106 -11.77 -2.84 -20.74
CA VAL A 106 -13.11 -3.23 -20.27
C VAL A 106 -14.06 -2.04 -20.18
N LEU A 107 -13.61 -0.88 -19.72
CA LEU A 107 -14.43 0.34 -19.70
C LEU A 107 -14.80 0.82 -21.13
N ASP A 108 -13.91 0.62 -22.09
CA ASP A 108 -14.14 1.00 -23.50
C ASP A 108 -15.13 0.05 -24.20
N ALA A 109 -15.13 -1.24 -23.82
CA ALA A 109 -16.05 -2.25 -24.35
C ALA A 109 -17.51 -2.07 -23.88
N ILE A 110 -17.74 -1.43 -22.73
CA ILE A 110 -19.07 -1.30 -22.13
C ILE A 110 -19.86 -0.14 -22.77
N PRO A 111 -21.08 -0.38 -23.30
CA PRO A 111 -21.95 0.67 -23.83
C PRO A 111 -22.34 1.69 -22.76
N ALA A 112 -22.67 2.91 -23.19
CA ALA A 112 -23.14 3.95 -22.28
C ALA A 112 -24.50 3.53 -21.66
N GLY A 113 -24.59 3.55 -20.34
CA GLY A 113 -25.80 3.17 -19.61
C GLY A 113 -25.59 3.17 -18.09
N PRO A 114 -26.65 2.98 -17.29
CA PRO A 114 -26.56 3.00 -15.83
C PRO A 114 -25.67 1.88 -15.27
N LEU A 115 -25.61 0.72 -15.94
CA LEU A 115 -24.70 -0.38 -15.58
C LEU A 115 -23.22 -0.03 -15.78
N LYS A 116 -22.90 0.87 -16.71
CA LYS A 116 -21.53 1.36 -16.88
C LYS A 116 -21.07 2.10 -15.62
N VAL A 117 -21.97 2.87 -15.02
CA VAL A 117 -21.68 3.64 -13.79
C VAL A 117 -21.39 2.69 -12.64
N SER A 118 -22.20 1.63 -12.44
CA SER A 118 -21.96 0.68 -11.35
C SER A 118 -20.64 -0.07 -11.51
N VAL A 119 -20.34 -0.58 -12.72
CA VAL A 119 -19.05 -1.25 -13.00
C VAL A 119 -17.89 -0.27 -12.80
N THR A 120 -18.01 0.98 -13.24
CA THR A 120 -16.99 2.02 -13.06
C THR A 120 -16.73 2.30 -11.58
N VAL A 121 -17.77 2.38 -10.74
CA VAL A 121 -17.63 2.60 -9.30
C VAL A 121 -16.92 1.42 -8.62
N VAL A 122 -17.30 0.18 -8.95
CA VAL A 122 -16.65 -1.03 -8.40
C VAL A 122 -15.20 -1.11 -8.84
N LEU A 123 -14.90 -0.80 -10.09
CA LEU A 123 -13.56 -0.77 -10.64
C LEU A 123 -12.70 0.33 -10.01
N LEU A 124 -13.27 1.52 -9.80
CA LEU A 124 -12.61 2.61 -9.08
C LEU A 124 -12.28 2.20 -7.65
N TYR A 125 -13.22 1.57 -6.94
CA TYR A 125 -12.98 1.02 -5.61
C TYR A 125 -11.84 -0.02 -5.62
N ALA A 126 -11.83 -0.92 -6.61
CA ALA A 126 -10.77 -1.90 -6.78
C ALA A 126 -9.40 -1.24 -6.95
N ILE A 127 -9.28 -0.24 -7.83
CA ILE A 127 -8.06 0.52 -8.08
C ILE A 127 -7.60 1.24 -6.82
N VAL A 128 -8.48 1.96 -6.12
CA VAL A 128 -8.15 2.67 -4.88
C VAL A 128 -7.67 1.70 -3.80
N SER A 129 -8.35 0.56 -3.63
CA SER A 129 -7.99 -0.45 -2.64
C SER A 129 -6.64 -1.09 -2.94
N LEU A 130 -6.39 -1.46 -4.20
CA LEU A 130 -5.10 -1.98 -4.66
C LEU A 130 -3.98 -0.97 -4.48
N PHE A 131 -4.20 0.28 -4.92
CA PHE A 131 -3.20 1.34 -4.83
C PHE A 131 -2.85 1.67 -3.39
N ALA A 132 -3.86 1.78 -2.51
CA ALA A 132 -3.65 2.05 -1.10
C ALA A 132 -2.93 0.88 -0.39
N GLY A 133 -3.26 -0.36 -0.75
CA GLY A 133 -2.52 -1.54 -0.29
C GLY A 133 -1.05 -1.54 -0.73
N THR A 134 -0.77 -1.15 -1.98
CA THR A 134 0.60 -0.99 -2.49
C THR A 134 1.36 0.12 -1.76
N LEU A 135 0.75 1.29 -1.53
CA LEU A 135 1.38 2.38 -0.76
C LEU A 135 1.71 1.95 0.68
N MET A 136 0.84 1.17 1.32
CA MET A 136 1.11 0.59 2.64
C MET A 136 2.26 -0.40 2.61
N GLY A 137 2.29 -1.29 1.61
CA GLY A 137 3.40 -2.21 1.38
C GLY A 137 4.74 -1.48 1.26
N PHE A 138 4.80 -0.43 0.43
CA PHE A 138 6.00 0.40 0.26
C PHE A 138 6.37 1.20 1.52
N SER A 139 5.39 1.66 2.29
CA SER A 139 5.66 2.32 3.57
C SER A 139 6.34 1.39 4.57
N GLY A 140 6.05 0.08 4.50
CA GLY A 140 6.73 -0.96 5.26
C GLY A 140 8.19 -1.19 4.83
N LEU A 141 8.53 -0.92 3.56
CA LEU A 141 9.89 -1.12 3.00
C LEU A 141 10.88 -0.01 3.35
N ARG A 142 10.42 1.13 3.88
CA ARG A 142 11.33 2.19 4.29
C ARG A 142 12.26 1.66 5.38
N PRO A 143 13.59 1.85 5.28
CA PRO A 143 14.53 1.47 6.33
C PRO A 143 14.14 2.15 7.64
N LYS A 144 13.48 1.41 8.54
CA LYS A 144 13.14 1.92 9.87
C LYS A 144 14.40 1.81 10.74
N PRO A 145 14.72 2.82 11.57
CA PRO A 145 15.89 2.79 12.43
C PRO A 145 15.85 1.54 13.32
N ARG A 146 16.82 0.66 13.12
CA ARG A 146 17.05 -0.55 13.91
C ARG A 146 17.79 -0.10 15.16
N GLN A 147 17.12 -0.17 16.31
CA GLN A 147 17.80 0.04 17.59
C GLN A 147 18.55 -1.23 17.96
N GLY A 148 19.39 -1.22 18.99
CA GLY A 148 20.09 -2.44 19.40
C GLY A 148 21.17 -2.93 18.44
N TYR A 149 21.60 -2.11 17.47
CA TYR A 149 22.67 -2.45 16.54
C TYR A 149 23.49 -1.20 16.16
N GLY A 150 24.72 -1.41 15.69
CA GLY A 150 25.63 -0.34 15.29
C GLY A 150 26.73 -0.04 16.32
N PRO A 151 27.73 0.78 15.94
CA PRO A 151 28.89 1.07 16.79
C PRO A 151 28.49 1.77 18.09
N ASP A 152 27.54 2.71 18.05
CA ASP A 152 27.10 3.44 19.24
C ASP A 152 26.41 2.53 20.26
N PHE A 153 25.59 1.59 19.78
CA PHE A 153 24.99 0.58 20.66
C PHE A 153 26.05 -0.37 21.22
N ALA A 154 27.01 -0.81 20.39
CA ALA A 154 28.13 -1.65 20.83
C ALA A 154 28.96 -0.97 21.93
N LEU A 155 29.17 0.34 21.84
CA LEU A 155 29.83 1.14 22.88
C LEU A 155 29.02 1.16 24.19
N GLN A 156 27.70 1.34 24.10
CA GLN A 156 26.81 1.35 25.27
C GLN A 156 26.75 0.01 26.01
N ILE A 157 26.89 -1.12 25.29
CA ILE A 157 26.86 -2.47 25.87
C ILE A 157 28.25 -3.05 26.14
N ARG A 158 29.33 -2.28 25.93
CA ARG A 158 30.71 -2.75 26.06
C ARG A 158 30.96 -3.33 27.45
N HIS A 159 30.54 -2.62 28.49
CA HIS A 159 30.75 -3.01 29.88
C HIS A 159 29.69 -4.02 30.34
N ASN A 160 30.10 -5.03 31.11
CA ASN A 160 29.18 -6.03 31.66
C ASN A 160 28.53 -5.51 32.94
N ASN A 161 27.75 -4.44 32.84
CA ASN A 161 27.06 -3.79 33.96
C ASN A 161 25.53 -3.89 33.81
N LYS A 162 24.81 -3.58 34.89
CA LYS A 162 23.32 -3.55 34.89
C LYS A 162 22.77 -2.60 33.82
N TYR A 163 23.46 -1.48 33.60
CA TYR A 163 23.12 -0.50 32.56
C TYR A 163 23.10 -1.11 31.14
N ALA A 164 24.06 -1.98 30.80
CA ALA A 164 24.07 -2.66 29.51
C ALA A 164 22.87 -3.61 29.36
N ALA A 165 22.49 -4.33 30.42
CA ALA A 165 21.30 -5.19 30.40
C ALA A 165 20.01 -4.37 30.21
N GLU A 166 19.88 -3.21 30.88
CA GLU A 166 18.77 -2.28 30.70
C GLU A 166 18.68 -1.76 29.26
N LYS A 167 19.81 -1.36 28.66
CA LYS A 167 19.87 -0.88 27.28
C LYS A 167 19.52 -1.96 26.26
N ILE A 168 19.91 -3.20 26.50
CA ILE A 168 19.52 -4.33 25.65
C ILE A 168 18.02 -4.62 25.79
N ALA A 169 17.48 -4.62 27.01
CA ALA A 169 16.05 -4.81 27.25
C ALA A 169 15.19 -3.69 26.63
N GLU A 170 15.65 -2.44 26.69
CA GLU A 170 15.02 -1.31 26.01
C GLU A 170 15.01 -1.50 24.48
N ALA A 171 16.15 -1.89 23.90
CA ALA A 171 16.25 -2.16 22.47
C ALA A 171 15.35 -3.33 22.03
N LEU A 172 15.25 -4.39 22.83
CA LEU A 172 14.35 -5.53 22.58
C LEU A 172 12.88 -5.11 22.56
N LYS A 173 12.46 -4.28 23.53
CA LYS A 173 11.09 -3.76 23.59
C LYS A 173 10.77 -2.93 22.35
N ASP A 174 11.67 -2.03 21.98
CA ASP A 174 11.47 -1.19 20.80
C ASP A 174 11.48 -2.03 19.51
N PHE A 175 12.22 -3.14 19.46
CA PHE A 175 12.14 -4.11 18.37
C PHE A 175 10.79 -4.80 18.31
N GLU A 176 10.30 -5.33 19.42
CA GLU A 176 9.01 -6.03 19.49
C GLU A 176 7.87 -5.12 19.03
N ILE A 177 7.80 -3.89 19.58
CA ILE A 177 6.77 -2.91 19.22
C ILE A 177 6.85 -2.56 17.72
N LYS A 178 8.05 -2.32 17.18
CA LYS A 178 8.23 -2.04 15.75
C LYS A 178 7.85 -3.25 14.89
N ASN A 179 8.18 -4.47 15.32
CA ASN A 179 7.83 -5.70 14.63
C ASN A 179 6.31 -5.90 14.59
N ILE A 180 5.60 -5.64 15.69
CA ILE A 180 4.13 -5.68 15.74
C ILE A 180 3.53 -4.65 14.79
N ILE A 181 4.01 -3.40 14.80
CA ILE A 181 3.52 -2.35 13.89
C ILE A 181 3.75 -2.75 12.43
N ARG A 182 4.94 -3.28 12.09
CA ARG A 182 5.23 -3.77 10.72
C ARG A 182 4.32 -4.92 10.34
N ALA A 183 4.10 -5.89 11.23
CA ALA A 183 3.20 -7.01 10.98
C ALA A 183 1.75 -6.54 10.75
N ASN A 184 1.28 -5.55 11.50
CA ASN A 184 -0.03 -4.94 11.31
C ASN A 184 -0.14 -4.19 9.97
N GLU A 185 0.88 -3.39 9.62
CA GLU A 185 0.96 -2.69 8.33
C GLU A 185 0.94 -3.69 7.16
N ALA A 186 1.71 -4.77 7.26
CA ALA A 186 1.74 -5.86 6.28
C ALA A 186 0.39 -6.57 6.14
N SER A 187 -0.26 -6.89 7.26
CA SER A 187 -1.58 -7.53 7.28
C SER A 187 -2.65 -6.64 6.65
N ALA A 188 -2.66 -5.35 7.00
CA ALA A 188 -3.59 -4.39 6.43
C ALA A 188 -3.38 -4.17 4.93
N ALA A 189 -2.13 -4.09 4.48
CA ALA A 189 -1.79 -4.05 3.06
C ALA A 189 -2.35 -5.28 2.33
N ASN A 190 -2.11 -6.47 2.87
CA ASN A 190 -2.60 -7.72 2.30
C ASN A 190 -4.15 -7.78 2.23
N MET A 191 -4.85 -7.28 3.26
CA MET A 191 -6.32 -7.19 3.23
C MET A 191 -6.83 -6.22 2.17
N ALA A 192 -6.26 -5.01 2.09
CA ALA A 192 -6.64 -4.02 1.08
C ALA A 192 -6.46 -4.55 -0.34
N ILE A 193 -5.38 -5.29 -0.57
CA ILE A 193 -5.09 -5.91 -1.86
C ILE A 193 -6.10 -7.00 -2.17
N ARG A 194 -6.34 -7.92 -1.23
CA ARG A 194 -7.33 -9.00 -1.41
C ARG A 194 -8.69 -8.43 -1.77
N ASN A 195 -9.13 -7.38 -1.08
CA ASN A 195 -10.41 -6.70 -1.36
C ASN A 195 -10.40 -6.08 -2.75
N GLY A 196 -9.29 -5.44 -3.15
CA GLY A 196 -9.12 -4.86 -4.47
C GLY A 196 -9.17 -5.90 -5.59
N VAL A 197 -8.48 -7.04 -5.43
CA VAL A 197 -8.51 -8.15 -6.40
C VAL A 197 -9.92 -8.75 -6.51
N ILE A 198 -10.61 -8.97 -5.39
CA ILE A 198 -11.98 -9.50 -5.40
C ILE A 198 -12.92 -8.51 -6.11
N ALA A 199 -12.85 -7.22 -5.79
CA ALA A 199 -13.67 -6.19 -6.44
C ALA A 199 -13.38 -6.11 -7.94
N PHE A 200 -12.11 -6.20 -8.34
CA PHE A 200 -11.72 -6.24 -9.75
C PHE A 200 -12.29 -7.47 -10.47
N ALA A 201 -12.16 -8.65 -9.88
CA ALA A 201 -12.71 -9.89 -10.42
C ALA A 201 -14.23 -9.80 -10.58
N LEU A 202 -14.94 -9.26 -9.58
CA LEU A 202 -16.39 -9.02 -9.66
C LEU A 202 -16.73 -8.05 -10.80
N ALA A 203 -16.02 -6.93 -10.93
CA ALA A 203 -16.23 -5.98 -12.02
C ALA A 203 -16.05 -6.66 -13.39
N MET A 204 -15.03 -7.51 -13.54
CA MET A 204 -14.80 -8.29 -14.76
C MET A 204 -15.92 -9.29 -15.03
N THR A 205 -16.35 -10.04 -14.02
CA THR A 205 -17.46 -11.00 -14.16
C THR A 205 -18.76 -10.30 -14.54
N PHE A 206 -19.09 -9.18 -13.90
CA PHE A 206 -20.27 -8.40 -14.28
C PHE A 206 -20.19 -7.89 -15.71
N SER A 207 -19.00 -7.47 -16.15
CA SER A 207 -18.76 -7.00 -17.52
C SER A 207 -19.09 -8.04 -18.59
N LEU A 208 -18.93 -9.33 -18.31
CA LEU A 208 -19.26 -10.43 -19.22
C LEU A 208 -20.77 -10.61 -19.44
N PHE A 209 -21.60 -10.15 -18.51
CA PHE A 209 -23.06 -10.24 -18.61
C PHE A 209 -23.69 -9.02 -19.28
N LEU A 210 -22.89 -8.00 -19.64
CA LEU A 210 -23.42 -6.84 -20.37
C LEU A 210 -23.57 -7.14 -21.86
N PRO A 211 -24.65 -6.65 -22.50
CA PRO A 211 -24.81 -6.77 -23.94
C PRO A 211 -23.67 -6.02 -24.65
N PRO A 212 -23.16 -6.56 -25.77
CA PRO A 212 -22.11 -5.91 -26.53
C PRO A 212 -22.61 -4.54 -27.02
N LYS A 213 -21.69 -3.57 -27.08
CA LYS A 213 -21.99 -2.26 -27.65
C LYS A 213 -22.51 -2.47 -29.09
N PRO A 214 -23.70 -1.94 -29.44
CA PRO A 214 -24.20 -2.06 -30.81
C PRO A 214 -23.17 -1.41 -31.74
N GLU A 215 -22.74 -2.15 -32.76
CA GLU A 215 -21.80 -1.64 -33.75
C GLU A 215 -22.40 -0.39 -34.39
N PRO A 216 -21.63 0.70 -34.55
CA PRO A 216 -22.12 1.84 -35.29
C PRO A 216 -22.50 1.35 -36.70
N PRO A 217 -23.61 1.85 -37.28
CA PRO A 217 -23.99 1.46 -38.63
C PRO A 217 -22.80 1.70 -39.55
N VAL A 218 -22.42 0.67 -40.32
CA VAL A 218 -21.35 0.76 -41.30
C VAL A 218 -21.75 1.83 -42.31
N THR A 219 -21.33 3.06 -42.09
CA THR A 219 -21.43 4.10 -43.12
C THR A 219 -20.55 3.63 -44.26
N PRO A 220 -21.10 3.37 -45.46
CA PRO A 220 -20.29 2.98 -46.59
C PRO A 220 -19.19 4.02 -46.76
N ASN A 221 -17.96 3.55 -46.78
CA ASN A 221 -16.78 4.37 -47.00
C ASN A 221 -16.92 4.98 -48.41
N ILE A 222 -17.56 6.15 -48.51
CA ILE A 222 -17.47 6.98 -49.70
C ILE A 222 -16.02 7.42 -49.73
N ARG A 223 -15.19 6.65 -50.47
CA ARG A 223 -13.83 7.03 -50.79
C ARG A 223 -13.89 8.31 -51.59
N PHE A 224 -13.83 9.46 -50.91
CA PHE A 224 -13.39 10.67 -51.56
C PHE A 224 -11.92 10.48 -51.90
N ASN A 225 -11.68 10.13 -53.16
CA ASN A 225 -10.36 10.07 -53.74
C ASN A 225 -9.86 11.51 -53.86
N VAL A 226 -9.39 12.08 -52.74
CA VAL A 226 -8.71 13.38 -52.74
C VAL A 226 -7.31 13.10 -53.27
N ASP A 227 -7.15 13.40 -54.55
CA ASP A 227 -5.88 13.32 -55.27
C ASP A 227 -4.87 14.27 -54.61
N MET A 228 -4.01 13.70 -53.76
CA MET A 228 -3.05 14.43 -52.93
C MET A 228 -1.77 14.72 -53.72
N ARG A 229 -1.89 15.25 -54.95
CA ARG A 229 -0.76 15.54 -55.84
C ARG A 229 -0.24 16.97 -55.79
N THR A 230 -0.81 17.82 -54.95
CA THR A 230 -0.34 19.20 -54.77
C THR A 230 -0.31 19.52 -53.30
N MET A 231 0.84 19.28 -52.66
CA MET A 231 1.52 20.18 -51.70
C MET A 231 2.86 19.53 -51.31
N LEU A 232 3.75 19.41 -52.30
CA LEU A 232 5.18 19.31 -52.10
C LEU A 232 5.69 20.73 -51.83
N SER A 233 6.01 21.05 -50.57
CA SER A 233 7.19 21.84 -50.14
C SER A 233 7.00 22.41 -48.73
N SER A 234 7.44 21.66 -47.72
CA SER A 234 8.14 22.27 -46.59
C SER A 234 9.01 21.22 -45.89
N PRO A 235 10.34 21.38 -45.85
CA PRO A 235 11.20 20.49 -45.10
C PRO A 235 11.21 20.93 -43.63
N CYS A 236 10.61 20.12 -42.75
CA CYS A 236 10.94 20.13 -41.33
C CYS A 236 11.31 18.71 -40.92
N THR A 237 12.61 18.52 -40.89
CA THR A 237 13.38 17.36 -40.47
C THR A 237 13.13 17.07 -38.99
N CYS A 238 12.57 15.91 -38.68
CA CYS A 238 12.82 15.21 -37.40
C CYS A 238 12.71 13.71 -37.66
N GLY A 239 13.76 13.17 -38.29
CA GLY A 239 13.96 11.73 -38.38
C GLY A 239 14.36 11.18 -37.01
N ILE A 240 13.58 10.24 -36.48
CA ILE A 240 14.03 9.37 -35.39
C ILE A 240 14.88 8.29 -36.05
N PHE A 241 16.19 8.52 -36.01
CA PHE A 241 17.21 7.60 -36.49
C PHE A 241 17.51 6.60 -35.39
N SER A 242 17.07 5.35 -35.54
CA SER A 242 17.48 4.24 -34.67
C SER A 242 18.91 3.85 -35.01
N ARG A 243 19.88 4.31 -34.21
CA ARG A 243 21.28 3.86 -34.29
C ARG A 243 21.47 2.73 -33.28
N LEU A 244 21.73 1.51 -33.76
CA LEU A 244 22.25 0.42 -32.94
C LEU A 244 23.70 0.78 -32.56
N ASP A 245 23.97 0.92 -31.27
CA ASP A 245 25.34 0.93 -30.76
C ASP A 245 25.79 -0.51 -30.46
N LYS A 246 27.09 -0.78 -30.65
CA LYS A 246 27.67 -2.13 -30.60
C LYS A 246 27.78 -2.72 -29.18
N GLU A 247 27.23 -2.06 -28.17
CA GLU A 247 27.19 -2.53 -26.78
C GLU A 247 25.76 -2.72 -26.27
N GLY A 248 24.98 -3.61 -26.90
CA GLY A 248 23.95 -4.42 -26.25
C GLY A 248 22.92 -3.80 -25.27
N ALA A 249 22.66 -2.49 -25.28
CA ALA A 249 21.72 -1.84 -24.37
C ALA A 249 20.47 -1.35 -25.11
N LEU A 250 19.36 -2.07 -24.91
CA LEU A 250 18.06 -1.76 -25.49
C LEU A 250 17.35 -0.71 -24.61
N LEU A 251 17.58 0.57 -24.88
CA LEU A 251 16.87 1.69 -24.24
C LEU A 251 15.52 1.93 -24.94
N LEU A 252 14.46 1.33 -24.40
CA LEU A 252 13.08 1.66 -24.72
C LEU A 252 12.72 3.02 -24.12
N ALA A 253 12.80 4.08 -24.93
CA ALA A 253 12.25 5.38 -24.59
C ALA A 253 10.74 5.38 -24.86
N CYS A 254 9.94 5.37 -23.79
CA CYS A 254 8.51 5.71 -23.83
C CYS A 254 8.34 7.11 -23.20
N PRO A 255 7.79 8.13 -23.90
CA PRO A 255 7.34 9.35 -23.24
C PRO A 255 5.93 9.08 -22.68
N PRO A 256 5.69 9.27 -21.36
CA PRO A 256 5.62 10.62 -20.79
C PRO A 256 6.28 10.77 -19.39
N PHE A 257 7.01 9.76 -18.91
CA PHE A 257 7.50 9.76 -17.52
C PHE A 257 8.80 10.57 -17.31
N THR A 258 9.58 10.80 -18.38
CA THR A 258 10.88 11.48 -18.30
C THR A 258 10.76 12.98 -18.03
N GLN A 259 9.66 13.64 -18.44
CA GLN A 259 9.46 15.07 -18.16
C GLN A 259 9.23 15.34 -16.66
N ILE A 260 8.59 14.43 -15.93
CA ILE A 260 8.35 14.60 -14.49
C ILE A 260 9.66 14.48 -13.70
N VAL A 261 10.58 13.60 -14.13
CA VAL A 261 11.88 13.42 -13.45
C VAL A 261 12.85 14.58 -13.74
N GLN A 262 12.82 15.15 -14.96
CA GLN A 262 13.61 16.35 -15.26
C GLN A 262 13.12 17.58 -14.49
N TYR A 263 11.79 17.76 -14.37
CA TYR A 263 11.22 18.89 -13.63
C TYR A 263 11.53 18.83 -12.12
N LEU A 264 11.58 17.62 -11.54
CA LEU A 264 11.95 17.44 -10.13
C LEU A 264 13.45 17.61 -9.87
N ARG A 265 14.30 17.42 -10.89
CA ARG A 265 15.75 17.64 -10.78
C ARG A 265 16.09 19.14 -10.81
N GLU A 266 15.41 19.91 -11.67
CA GLU A 266 15.61 21.37 -11.77
C GLU A 266 15.07 22.14 -10.54
N CYS A 267 14.08 21.60 -9.81
CA CYS A 267 13.62 22.23 -8.57
C CYS A 267 14.57 22.03 -7.36
N ASN A 268 15.53 21.11 -7.43
CA ASN A 268 16.43 20.80 -6.32
C ASN A 268 17.78 21.54 -6.37
N ASP A 269 18.10 22.16 -7.50
CA ASP A 269 19.38 22.87 -7.73
C ASP A 269 19.26 24.41 -7.56
N GLY A 270 18.25 24.86 -6.81
CA GLY A 270 18.07 26.28 -6.44
C GLY A 270 19.14 26.79 -5.45
N PRO A 271 19.53 28.08 -5.50
CA PRO A 271 20.78 28.61 -4.95
C PRO A 271 20.77 28.90 -3.43
N LEU A 272 20.13 28.06 -2.61
CA LEU A 272 20.02 28.28 -1.15
C LEU A 272 20.69 27.21 -0.28
N GLY A 273 21.42 26.26 -0.85
CA GLY A 273 22.11 25.19 -0.11
C GLY A 273 23.52 25.50 0.41
N GLY A 274 23.88 26.78 0.60
CA GLY A 274 25.24 27.21 0.91
C GLY A 274 25.41 27.84 2.30
N ARG A 275 25.10 27.12 3.39
CA ARG A 275 25.58 27.45 4.75
C ARG A 275 25.20 26.36 5.75
N LEU A 276 26.13 25.43 6.03
CA LEU A 276 26.27 24.70 7.32
C LEU A 276 27.32 23.59 7.17
N GLN A 277 28.60 23.98 7.13
CA GLN A 277 29.71 23.16 7.63
C GLN A 277 30.77 24.10 8.20
N ARG A 278 30.63 24.38 9.50
CA ARG A 278 31.68 24.62 10.49
C ARG A 278 31.16 24.10 11.82
#